data_AF-A0A7U3YIX6-F1
#
_entry.id   AF-A0A7U3YIX6-F1
#
_cell.length_a   1.000
_cell.length_b   1.000
_cell.length_c   1.000
_cell.angle_alpha   90.00
_cell.angle_beta   90.00
_cell.angle_gamma   90.00
#
_symmetry.space_group_name_H-M   'P 1'
#
loop_
_entity.id
_entity.type
_entity.pdbx_description
1 polymer ?
#
loop_
_entity_poly.entity_id
_entity_poly.type
_entity_poly.pdbx_seq_one_letter_code
_entity_poly.pdbx_strand_id
1 'polypeptide(L)'
;MKKQMIILAGLLALCPLTAAADAVSTGYMQIGYNQPVVQTSLGNWYTDYEITASSLGELALQSSEVFCVEHADLNKNYAEYAFYRIDEQLDTDYGGGDAAYLDKLIQASWIATWALTSNQTDAKTIGQLAIWHVMLGATIAETNSYYGQVMQLLYPAYNTAKEDGTYNDYVDDWLLAVNPAVTNGEIPLGVPGQNFLVKANSPVPEPATMFLFGTGMAGLAGMIRRKRS
;
A
#
# COMPACT_ATOMS: atom_id res chain seq x y z
N MET A 1 8.82 -32.74 33.60
CA MET A 1 8.23 -32.37 32.29
C MET A 1 7.24 -31.20 32.38
N LYS A 2 6.21 -31.23 33.25
CA LYS A 2 5.25 -30.11 33.40
C LYS A 2 5.89 -28.74 33.74
N LYS A 3 6.92 -28.72 34.60
CA LYS A 3 7.64 -27.49 34.97
C LYS A 3 8.47 -26.88 33.83
N GLN A 4 8.94 -27.70 32.87
CA GLN A 4 9.74 -27.21 31.74
C GLN A 4 8.86 -26.61 30.63
N MET A 5 7.62 -27.08 30.46
CA MET A 5 6.66 -26.47 29.52
C MET A 5 6.15 -25.10 29.97
N ILE A 6 5.99 -24.88 31.28
CA ILE A 6 5.57 -23.58 31.83
C ILE A 6 6.66 -22.52 31.65
N ILE A 7 7.94 -22.91 31.79
CA ILE A 7 9.07 -22.01 31.58
C ILE A 7 9.17 -21.60 30.11
N LEU A 8 8.94 -22.53 29.17
CA LEU A 8 8.96 -22.21 27.73
C LEU A 8 7.82 -21.27 27.32
N ALA A 9 6.62 -21.46 27.86
CA ALA A 9 5.48 -20.58 27.62
C ALA A 9 5.68 -19.18 28.24
N GLY A 10 6.34 -19.09 29.40
CA GLY A 10 6.71 -17.82 30.02
C GLY A 10 7.82 -17.07 29.27
N LEU A 11 8.77 -17.78 28.65
CA LEU A 11 9.82 -17.17 27.83
C LEU A 11 9.30 -16.61 26.50
N LEU A 12 8.32 -17.26 25.85
CA LEU A 12 7.67 -16.70 24.66
C LEU A 12 6.85 -15.43 24.94
N ALA A 13 6.31 -15.27 26.16
CA ALA A 13 5.55 -14.09 26.57
C ALA A 13 6.43 -12.87 26.94
N LEU A 14 7.75 -13.07 27.06
CA LEU A 14 8.72 -12.04 27.47
C LEU A 14 9.53 -11.47 26.30
N CYS A 15 9.38 -12.00 25.09
CA CYS A 15 9.90 -11.38 23.88
C CYS A 15 8.86 -10.39 23.37
N PRO A 16 9.05 -9.07 23.52
CA PRO A 16 8.30 -8.13 22.71
C PRO A 16 8.68 -8.42 21.25
N LEU A 17 7.79 -9.07 20.53
CA LEU A 17 7.83 -9.13 19.08
C LEU A 17 7.49 -7.72 18.61
N THR A 18 8.47 -6.82 18.59
CA THR A 18 8.37 -5.59 17.82
C THR A 18 8.41 -6.01 16.37
N ALA A 19 7.23 -6.16 15.77
CA ALA A 19 7.11 -6.42 14.35
C ALA A 19 7.36 -5.10 13.64
N ALA A 20 8.52 -4.97 12.99
CA ALA A 20 8.74 -3.97 11.96
C ALA A 20 8.09 -4.47 10.67
N ALA A 21 7.48 -3.60 9.87
CA ALA A 21 6.86 -3.95 8.60
C ALA A 21 7.97 -4.44 7.67
N ASP A 22 8.14 -5.75 7.57
CA ASP A 22 9.01 -6.31 6.55
C ASP A 22 8.37 -6.10 5.19
N ALA A 23 9.17 -5.63 4.23
CA ALA A 23 8.73 -5.57 2.85
C ALA A 23 8.32 -6.98 2.40
N VAL A 24 7.14 -7.08 1.76
CA VAL A 24 6.66 -8.35 1.18
C VAL A 24 7.65 -8.87 0.14
N SER A 25 8.22 -7.93 -0.63
CA SER A 25 9.24 -8.20 -1.63
C SER A 25 9.99 -6.89 -1.94
N THR A 26 11.14 -7.02 -2.59
CA THR A 26 11.76 -5.93 -3.35
C THR A 26 11.68 -6.23 -4.83
N GLY A 27 11.83 -5.20 -5.66
CA GLY A 27 11.82 -5.34 -7.11
C GLY A 27 12.17 -4.02 -7.78
N TYR A 28 12.51 -4.08 -9.07
CA TYR A 28 12.86 -2.89 -9.83
C TYR A 28 11.68 -2.46 -10.70
N MET A 29 11.45 -1.14 -10.77
CA MET A 29 10.46 -0.53 -11.64
C MET A 29 11.03 0.72 -12.29
N GLN A 30 10.56 1.02 -13.50
CA GLN A 30 10.69 2.31 -14.15
C GLN A 30 9.30 2.87 -14.37
N ILE A 31 9.06 4.08 -13.85
CA ILE A 31 7.77 4.75 -13.94
C ILE A 31 7.77 5.76 -15.09
N GLY A 32 6.78 5.64 -15.96
CA GLY A 32 6.42 6.61 -16.97
C GLY A 32 5.29 7.52 -16.48
N TYR A 33 5.10 8.63 -17.17
CA TYR A 33 4.00 9.57 -16.91
C TYR A 33 3.41 10.05 -18.23
N ASN A 34 2.09 10.27 -18.24
CA ASN A 34 1.33 10.68 -19.41
C ASN A 34 0.44 11.90 -19.11
N GLN A 35 -0.06 12.52 -20.18
CA GLN A 35 -1.02 13.63 -20.08
C GLN A 35 -2.34 13.17 -19.41
N PRO A 36 -3.09 14.09 -18.78
CA PRO A 36 -2.88 15.54 -18.71
C PRO A 36 -1.98 16.00 -17.56
N VAL A 37 -1.41 17.20 -17.72
CA VAL A 37 -0.83 17.98 -16.62
C VAL A 37 -1.91 18.83 -15.95
N VAL A 38 -2.06 18.70 -14.64
CA VAL A 38 -3.06 19.44 -13.86
C VAL A 38 -2.36 20.31 -12.81
N GLN A 39 -2.83 21.55 -12.68
CA GLN A 39 -2.35 22.48 -11.65
C GLN A 39 -3.04 22.19 -10.31
N THR A 40 -2.25 21.99 -9.27
CA THR A 40 -2.67 21.87 -7.86
C THR A 40 -1.97 22.91 -7.00
N SER A 41 -2.27 22.97 -5.71
CA SER A 41 -1.51 23.76 -4.73
C SER A 41 -0.04 23.33 -4.60
N LEU A 42 0.30 22.14 -5.07
CA LEU A 42 1.67 21.59 -5.07
C LEU A 42 2.41 21.86 -6.40
N GLY A 43 1.78 22.52 -7.37
CA GLY A 43 2.36 22.82 -8.69
C GLY A 43 1.68 22.08 -9.83
N ASN A 44 2.38 21.98 -10.96
CA ASN A 44 1.86 21.35 -12.18
C ASN A 44 2.41 19.93 -12.30
N TRP A 45 1.53 18.93 -12.28
CA TRP A 45 1.93 17.52 -12.24
C TRP A 45 1.15 16.69 -13.27
N TYR A 46 1.82 15.69 -13.84
CA TYR A 46 1.17 14.67 -14.67
C TYR A 46 0.27 13.81 -13.80
N THR A 47 -0.88 13.40 -14.31
CA THR A 47 -1.91 12.70 -13.53
C THR A 47 -2.12 11.24 -13.93
N ASP A 48 -1.34 10.75 -14.87
CA ASP A 48 -1.36 9.37 -15.34
C ASP A 48 0.06 8.80 -15.21
N TYR A 49 0.22 7.74 -14.43
CA TYR A 49 1.49 7.09 -14.15
C TYR A 49 1.39 5.60 -14.44
N GLU A 50 2.42 5.06 -15.06
CA GLU A 50 2.46 3.65 -15.44
C GLU A 50 3.85 3.04 -15.25
N ILE A 51 3.89 1.74 -15.01
CA ILE A 51 5.10 0.94 -15.02
C ILE A 51 5.47 0.68 -16.49
N THR A 52 6.59 1.27 -16.92
CA THR A 52 7.11 1.11 -18.29
C THR A 52 8.11 -0.03 -18.42
N ALA A 53 8.76 -0.42 -17.32
CA ALA A 53 9.60 -1.60 -17.21
C ALA A 53 9.63 -2.08 -15.77
N SER A 54 9.71 -3.40 -15.53
CA SER A 54 9.83 -3.93 -14.17
C SER A 54 10.52 -5.30 -14.10
N SER A 55 11.14 -5.58 -12.96
CA SER A 55 11.58 -6.92 -12.54
C SER A 55 11.18 -7.11 -11.08
N LEU A 56 10.05 -7.74 -10.88
CA LEU A 56 9.34 -7.73 -9.60
C LEU A 56 9.59 -8.98 -8.75
N GLY A 57 10.59 -9.80 -9.12
CA GLY A 57 10.86 -11.06 -8.44
C GLY A 57 9.62 -11.98 -8.48
N GLU A 58 9.20 -12.48 -7.32
CA GLU A 58 7.99 -13.31 -7.15
C GLU A 58 6.69 -12.50 -7.14
N LEU A 59 6.76 -11.16 -7.08
CA LEU A 59 5.59 -10.30 -7.08
C LEU A 59 5.03 -10.15 -8.51
N ALA A 60 3.82 -10.66 -8.74
CA ALA A 60 3.07 -10.38 -9.95
C ALA A 60 2.13 -9.18 -9.70
N LEU A 61 2.06 -8.24 -10.66
CA LEU A 61 1.10 -7.12 -10.65
C LEU A 61 -0.01 -7.36 -11.66
N GLN A 62 -1.23 -6.90 -11.36
CA GLN A 62 -2.38 -7.03 -12.27
C GLN A 62 -2.43 -5.94 -13.33
N SER A 63 -1.72 -4.84 -13.09
CA SER A 63 -1.82 -3.63 -13.89
C SER A 63 -0.46 -2.96 -14.00
N SER A 64 -0.21 -2.35 -15.15
CA SER A 64 0.88 -1.38 -15.29
C SER A 64 0.51 -0.03 -14.66
N GLU A 65 -0.76 0.23 -14.40
CA GLU A 65 -1.25 1.48 -13.80
C GLU A 65 -0.82 1.59 -12.34
N VAL A 66 -0.32 2.77 -11.97
CA VAL A 66 0.10 3.08 -10.61
C VAL A 66 -0.34 4.47 -10.21
N PHE A 67 -0.46 4.73 -8.91
CA PHE A 67 -0.89 6.03 -8.40
C PHE A 67 0.16 6.61 -7.47
N CYS A 68 0.64 7.82 -7.77
CA CYS A 68 1.62 8.52 -6.95
C CYS A 68 0.98 8.96 -5.62
N VAL A 69 1.64 8.70 -4.50
CA VAL A 69 1.16 9.06 -3.15
C VAL A 69 2.06 10.05 -2.43
N GLU A 70 3.06 10.61 -3.12
CA GLU A 70 4.09 11.43 -2.51
C GLU A 70 4.42 12.69 -3.33
N HIS A 71 4.76 13.78 -2.62
CA HIS A 71 5.25 15.01 -3.23
C HIS A 71 6.78 14.99 -3.29
N ALA A 72 7.33 14.22 -4.23
CA ALA A 72 8.75 14.13 -4.51
C ALA A 72 9.01 14.15 -6.03
N ASP A 73 10.26 14.34 -6.44
CA ASP A 73 10.64 14.22 -7.85
C ASP A 73 10.64 12.75 -8.29
N LEU A 74 10.09 12.49 -9.47
CA LEU A 74 10.09 11.15 -10.05
C LEU A 74 11.51 10.70 -10.41
N ASN A 75 11.90 9.54 -9.91
CA ASN A 75 13.04 8.82 -10.44
C ASN A 75 12.69 8.18 -11.79
N LYS A 76 13.19 8.74 -12.89
CA LYS A 76 12.91 8.26 -14.25
C LYS A 76 13.74 7.03 -14.64
N ASN A 77 14.70 6.64 -13.80
CA ASN A 77 15.53 5.48 -14.05
C ASN A 77 14.83 4.21 -13.56
N TYR A 78 15.34 3.08 -14.04
CA TYR A 78 15.01 1.78 -13.47
C TYR A 78 15.57 1.71 -12.04
N ALA A 79 14.70 1.73 -11.04
CA ALA A 79 15.07 1.88 -9.64
C ALA A 79 14.45 0.78 -8.78
N GLU A 80 15.10 0.48 -7.65
CA GLU A 80 14.60 -0.50 -6.69
C GLU A 80 13.50 0.09 -5.81
N TYR A 81 12.42 -0.67 -5.65
CA TYR A 81 11.28 -0.39 -4.79
C TYR A 81 11.15 -1.51 -3.76
N ALA A 82 10.82 -1.12 -2.53
CA ALA A 82 10.33 -2.04 -1.50
C ALA A 82 8.80 -2.02 -1.49
N PHE A 83 8.18 -3.19 -1.49
CA PHE A 83 6.73 -3.33 -1.55
C PHE A 83 6.17 -3.72 -0.19
N TYR A 84 5.28 -2.89 0.35
CA TYR A 84 4.66 -3.09 1.65
C TYR A 84 3.15 -3.32 1.50
N ARG A 85 2.61 -4.15 2.39
CA ARG A 85 1.17 -4.25 2.58
C ARG A 85 0.66 -2.98 3.23
N ILE A 86 -0.60 -2.68 2.96
CA ILE A 86 -1.31 -1.60 3.63
C ILE A 86 -1.97 -2.19 4.87
N ASP A 87 -1.23 -2.19 5.98
CA ASP A 87 -1.68 -2.68 7.28
C ASP A 87 -1.19 -1.78 8.42
N GLU A 88 -1.59 -2.11 9.65
CA GLU A 88 -1.26 -1.36 10.88
C GLU A 88 0.23 -1.11 11.08
N GLN A 89 1.10 -1.90 10.45
CA GLN A 89 2.53 -1.78 10.66
C GLN A 89 3.16 -0.61 9.88
N LEU A 90 2.50 -0.14 8.82
CA LEU A 90 2.94 1.05 8.08
C LEU A 90 2.89 2.33 8.91
N ASP A 91 1.95 2.46 9.86
CA ASP A 91 1.85 3.64 10.72
C ASP A 91 3.11 3.81 11.59
N THR A 92 3.71 2.69 11.99
CA THR A 92 4.89 2.67 12.85
C THR A 92 6.16 3.01 12.07
N ASP A 93 6.26 2.53 10.83
CA ASP A 93 7.51 2.60 10.05
C ASP A 93 7.58 3.81 9.10
N TYR A 94 6.44 4.25 8.58
CA TYR A 94 6.35 5.31 7.56
C TYR A 94 5.42 6.47 7.96
N GLY A 95 4.43 6.23 8.83
CA GLY A 95 3.49 7.26 9.28
C GLY A 95 4.12 8.34 10.17
N GLY A 96 5.34 8.13 10.68
CA GLY A 96 5.99 9.07 11.60
C GLY A 96 5.18 9.33 12.88
N GLY A 97 4.26 8.42 13.24
CA GLY A 97 3.30 8.59 14.32
C GLY A 97 2.00 9.34 13.95
N ASP A 98 1.77 9.69 12.68
CA ASP A 98 0.46 10.11 12.19
C ASP A 98 -0.45 8.88 12.10
N ALA A 99 -1.28 8.66 13.12
CA ALA A 99 -2.27 7.58 13.18
C ALA A 99 -3.31 7.62 12.05
N ALA A 100 -3.27 8.65 11.17
CA ALA A 100 -4.12 8.74 10.00
C ALA A 100 -3.42 8.25 8.71
N TYR A 101 -2.15 7.83 8.73
CA TYR A 101 -1.45 7.42 7.51
C TYR A 101 -2.05 6.16 6.89
N LEU A 102 -2.31 5.14 7.70
CA LEU A 102 -3.05 3.94 7.27
C LEU A 102 -4.44 4.29 6.72
N ASP A 103 -5.21 5.12 7.43
CA ASP A 103 -6.55 5.55 7.00
C ASP A 103 -6.51 6.22 5.62
N LYS A 104 -5.50 7.06 5.37
CA LYS A 104 -5.27 7.70 4.07
C LYS A 104 -4.94 6.68 2.98
N LEU A 105 -4.10 5.68 3.27
CA LEU A 105 -3.76 4.62 2.32
C LEU A 105 -4.95 3.69 2.02
N ILE A 106 -5.78 3.38 3.02
CA ILE A 106 -7.03 2.64 2.82
C ILE A 106 -7.93 3.42 1.86
N GLN A 107 -8.14 4.70 2.12
CA GLN A 107 -8.93 5.57 1.26
C GLN A 107 -8.34 5.66 -0.16
N ALA A 108 -7.03 5.83 -0.26
CA ALA A 108 -6.33 5.90 -1.54
C ALA A 108 -6.45 4.59 -2.35
N SER A 109 -6.43 3.43 -1.69
CA SER A 109 -6.61 2.11 -2.32
C SER A 109 -8.02 1.93 -2.89
N TRP A 110 -9.03 2.41 -2.16
CA TRP A 110 -10.40 2.43 -2.66
C TRP A 110 -10.54 3.35 -3.88
N ILE A 111 -9.96 4.56 -3.82
CA ILE A 111 -9.98 5.52 -4.93
C ILE A 111 -9.24 4.96 -6.16
N ALA A 112 -8.08 4.32 -5.95
CA ALA A 112 -7.30 3.70 -7.01
C ALA A 112 -8.09 2.58 -7.70
N THR A 113 -8.80 1.76 -6.92
CA THR A 113 -9.71 0.73 -7.46
C THR A 113 -10.83 1.36 -8.27
N TRP A 114 -11.51 2.37 -7.73
CA TRP A 114 -12.54 3.13 -8.45
C TRP A 114 -11.99 3.68 -9.77
N ALA A 115 -10.79 4.26 -9.78
CA ALA A 115 -10.18 4.85 -10.98
C ALA A 115 -9.92 3.80 -12.08
N LEU A 116 -9.63 2.55 -11.71
CA LEU A 116 -9.41 1.45 -12.66
C LEU A 116 -10.69 0.76 -13.13
N THR A 117 -11.78 0.84 -12.36
CA THR A 117 -13.04 0.15 -12.68
C THR A 117 -14.17 1.07 -13.11
N SER A 118 -14.01 2.38 -12.93
CA SER A 118 -15.01 3.39 -13.27
C SER A 118 -15.11 3.58 -14.79
N ASN A 119 -16.33 3.86 -15.25
CA ASN A 119 -16.61 4.23 -16.64
C ASN A 119 -16.55 5.75 -16.87
N GLN A 120 -16.11 6.53 -15.88
CA GLN A 120 -15.95 7.97 -16.04
C GLN A 120 -14.81 8.30 -17.02
N THR A 121 -15.04 9.30 -17.87
CA THR A 121 -13.95 9.89 -18.66
C THR A 121 -12.90 10.45 -17.71
N ASP A 122 -11.63 10.23 -18.02
CA ASP A 122 -10.48 10.67 -17.21
C ASP A 122 -10.47 10.11 -15.77
N ALA A 123 -11.09 8.94 -15.52
CA ALA A 123 -11.16 8.31 -14.19
C ALA A 123 -9.80 8.23 -13.48
N LYS A 124 -8.73 7.94 -14.21
CA LYS A 124 -7.36 7.92 -13.67
C LYS A 124 -6.91 9.27 -13.14
N THR A 125 -7.09 10.34 -13.93
CA THR A 125 -6.76 11.70 -13.51
C THR A 125 -7.57 12.11 -12.28
N ILE A 126 -8.88 11.83 -12.28
CA ILE A 126 -9.75 12.11 -11.13
C ILE A 126 -9.26 11.36 -9.89
N GLY A 127 -8.93 10.08 -10.05
CA GLY A 127 -8.40 9.23 -8.99
C GLY A 127 -7.08 9.74 -8.43
N GLN A 128 -6.10 10.03 -9.30
CA GLN A 128 -4.79 10.54 -8.92
C GLN A 128 -4.88 11.87 -8.16
N LEU A 129 -5.75 12.78 -8.61
CA LEU A 129 -6.01 14.06 -7.96
C LEU A 129 -6.63 13.88 -6.56
N ALA A 130 -7.59 12.97 -6.42
CA ALA A 130 -8.20 12.67 -5.13
C ALA A 130 -7.24 11.95 -4.17
N ILE A 131 -6.37 11.08 -4.68
CA ILE A 131 -5.30 10.44 -3.92
C ILE A 131 -4.35 11.50 -3.37
N TRP A 132 -3.90 12.46 -4.17
CA TRP A 132 -3.04 13.55 -3.66
C TRP A 132 -3.74 14.45 -2.67
N HIS A 133 -5.04 14.70 -2.82
CA HIS A 133 -5.78 15.45 -1.81
C HIS A 133 -5.83 14.70 -0.47
N VAL A 134 -6.03 13.38 -0.49
CA VAL A 134 -6.06 12.53 0.72
C VAL A 134 -4.67 12.40 1.35
N MET A 135 -3.66 12.03 0.54
CA MET A 135 -2.31 11.72 1.01
C MET A 135 -1.53 12.98 1.38
N LEU A 136 -1.71 14.06 0.62
CA LEU A 136 -0.82 15.24 0.66
C LEU A 136 -1.56 16.54 1.00
N GLY A 137 -2.89 16.53 1.12
CA GLY A 137 -3.68 17.75 1.26
C GLY A 137 -3.64 18.65 0.03
N ALA A 138 -3.29 18.11 -1.14
CA ALA A 138 -3.24 18.88 -2.38
C ALA A 138 -4.64 19.43 -2.72
N THR A 139 -4.72 20.70 -3.11
CA THR A 139 -5.97 21.32 -3.51
C THR A 139 -5.96 21.67 -4.98
N ILE A 140 -7.15 21.69 -5.58
CA ILE A 140 -7.37 22.04 -6.98
C ILE A 140 -8.33 23.23 -6.96
N ALA A 141 -8.09 24.23 -7.82
CA ALA A 141 -8.95 25.39 -7.92
C ALA A 141 -10.38 24.99 -8.34
N GLU A 142 -11.39 25.64 -7.78
CA GLU A 142 -12.81 25.38 -8.13
C GLU A 142 -13.12 25.60 -9.61
N THR A 143 -12.33 26.44 -10.28
CA THR A 143 -12.43 26.71 -11.72
C THR A 143 -11.87 25.60 -12.60
N ASN A 144 -11.17 24.62 -12.02
CA ASN A 144 -10.64 23.47 -12.75
C ASN A 144 -11.77 22.49 -13.10
N SER A 145 -11.76 21.94 -14.32
CA SER A 145 -12.78 21.00 -14.79
C SER A 145 -12.88 19.72 -13.96
N TYR A 146 -11.80 19.30 -13.30
CA TYR A 146 -11.77 18.10 -12.45
C TYR A 146 -12.29 18.34 -11.03
N TYR A 147 -12.44 19.59 -10.58
CA TYR A 147 -12.83 19.90 -9.20
C TYR A 147 -14.17 19.27 -8.81
N GLY A 148 -15.20 19.44 -9.65
CA GLY A 148 -16.52 18.86 -9.39
C GLY A 148 -16.49 17.33 -9.36
N GLN A 149 -15.67 16.70 -10.19
CA GLN A 149 -15.56 15.23 -10.24
C GLN A 149 -14.89 14.68 -8.98
N VAL A 150 -13.85 15.34 -8.47
CA VAL A 150 -13.20 14.94 -7.21
C VAL A 150 -14.13 15.22 -6.02
N MET A 151 -14.61 16.47 -5.87
CA MET A 151 -15.28 16.91 -4.65
C MET A 151 -16.75 16.50 -4.55
N GLN A 152 -17.45 16.37 -5.68
CA GLN A 152 -18.90 16.15 -5.71
C GLN A 152 -19.30 14.78 -6.22
N LEU A 153 -18.38 14.02 -6.83
CA LEU A 153 -18.66 12.66 -7.29
C LEU A 153 -17.85 11.64 -6.52
N LEU A 154 -16.52 11.77 -6.50
CA LEU A 154 -15.66 10.74 -5.92
C LEU A 154 -15.71 10.70 -4.39
N TYR A 155 -15.58 11.84 -3.70
CA TYR A 155 -15.66 11.85 -2.23
C TYR A 155 -17.01 11.41 -1.68
N PRO A 156 -18.15 11.86 -2.24
CA PRO A 156 -19.44 11.33 -1.81
C PRO A 156 -19.56 9.81 -2.02
N ALA A 157 -19.05 9.26 -3.13
CA ALA A 157 -19.06 7.82 -3.36
C ALA A 157 -18.22 7.05 -2.32
N TYR A 158 -17.05 7.57 -1.96
CA TYR A 158 -16.24 7.00 -0.87
C TYR A 158 -16.96 7.08 0.48
N ASN A 159 -17.61 8.19 0.80
CA ASN A 159 -18.37 8.33 2.04
C ASN A 159 -19.53 7.34 2.13
N THR A 160 -20.24 7.10 1.02
CA THR A 160 -21.24 6.04 0.94
C THR A 160 -20.62 4.67 1.19
N ALA A 161 -19.47 4.34 0.58
CA ALA A 161 -18.78 3.09 0.87
C ALA A 161 -18.37 2.96 2.35
N LYS A 162 -18.04 4.08 3.01
CA LYS A 162 -17.74 4.11 4.45
C LYS A 162 -18.98 3.87 5.31
N GLU A 163 -20.12 4.44 4.96
CA GLU A 163 -21.41 4.19 5.61
C GLU A 163 -21.87 2.74 5.45
N ASP A 164 -21.61 2.16 4.28
CA ASP A 164 -21.95 0.76 3.95
C ASP A 164 -20.92 -0.25 4.51
N GLY A 165 -19.78 0.22 5.03
CA GLY A 165 -18.72 -0.63 5.57
C GLY A 165 -17.86 -1.36 4.53
N THR A 166 -17.84 -0.88 3.28
CA THR A 166 -17.12 -1.46 2.13
C THR A 166 -15.89 -0.64 1.70
N TYR A 167 -15.58 0.43 2.44
CA TYR A 167 -14.48 1.36 2.10
C TYR A 167 -13.09 0.72 2.10
N ASN A 168 -12.91 -0.39 2.80
CA ASN A 168 -11.64 -1.13 2.91
C ASN A 168 -11.61 -2.45 2.12
N ASP A 169 -12.66 -2.78 1.35
CA ASP A 169 -12.77 -4.06 0.62
C ASP A 169 -11.62 -4.33 -0.36
N TYR A 170 -10.93 -3.26 -0.78
CA TYR A 170 -9.87 -3.34 -1.78
C TYR A 170 -8.46 -3.22 -1.20
N VAL A 171 -8.29 -3.00 0.11
CA VAL A 171 -6.97 -2.69 0.67
C VAL A 171 -5.92 -3.77 0.38
N ASP A 172 -6.33 -5.04 0.39
CA ASP A 172 -5.46 -6.20 0.15
C ASP A 172 -5.05 -6.39 -1.32
N ASP A 173 -5.71 -5.69 -2.25
CA ASP A 173 -5.37 -5.70 -3.67
C ASP A 173 -4.22 -4.72 -3.99
N TRP A 174 -3.84 -3.87 -3.03
CA TRP A 174 -2.87 -2.80 -3.24
C TRP A 174 -1.65 -2.95 -2.34
N LEU A 175 -0.50 -2.54 -2.89
CA LEU A 175 0.77 -2.45 -2.18
C LEU A 175 1.28 -1.02 -2.26
N LEU A 176 1.92 -0.58 -1.18
CA LEU A 176 2.73 0.63 -1.17
C LEU A 176 4.12 0.28 -1.69
N ALA A 177 4.48 0.79 -2.87
CA ALA A 177 5.81 0.71 -3.43
C ALA A 177 6.61 1.95 -3.01
N VAL A 178 7.67 1.73 -2.22
CA VAL A 178 8.49 2.80 -1.64
C VAL A 178 9.82 2.91 -2.40
N ASN A 179 10.18 4.14 -2.82
CA ASN A 179 11.47 4.45 -3.45
C ASN A 179 12.09 5.71 -2.85
N PRO A 180 13.41 5.70 -2.54
CA PRO A 180 14.32 4.55 -2.55
C PRO A 180 13.87 3.43 -1.60
N ALA A 181 14.15 2.18 -1.98
CA ALA A 181 13.93 1.05 -1.09
C ALA A 181 14.68 1.27 0.23
N VAL A 182 13.95 1.35 1.34
CA VAL A 182 14.52 1.55 2.67
C VAL A 182 15.26 0.27 3.06
N THR A 183 16.59 0.37 3.16
CA THR A 183 17.42 -0.71 3.71
C THR A 183 17.67 -0.38 5.18
N ASN A 184 17.21 -1.21 6.11
CA ASN A 184 17.39 -1.06 7.57
C ASN A 184 16.73 0.17 8.23
N GLY A 185 15.54 0.58 7.77
CA GLY A 185 14.74 1.62 8.45
C GLY A 185 15.24 3.05 8.27
N GLU A 186 16.28 3.28 7.46
CA GLU A 186 16.77 4.61 7.10
C GLU A 186 16.33 4.96 5.67
N ILE A 187 15.54 6.04 5.52
CA ILE A 187 15.28 6.65 4.21
C ILE A 187 16.57 7.38 3.78
N PRO A 188 17.23 6.99 2.68
CA PRO A 188 18.38 7.72 2.15
C PRO A 188 18.03 9.19 1.89
N LEU A 189 18.60 10.11 2.68
CA LEU A 189 18.46 11.54 2.48
C LEU A 189 19.00 11.95 1.11
N GLY A 190 18.18 12.59 0.28
CA GLY A 190 18.60 13.20 -0.99
C GLY A 190 18.55 12.29 -2.21
N VAL A 191 17.96 11.09 -2.12
CA VAL A 191 17.62 10.30 -3.31
C VAL A 191 16.20 10.67 -3.75
N PRO A 192 16.00 11.25 -4.94
CA PRO A 192 14.66 11.49 -5.45
C PRO A 192 13.97 10.15 -5.67
N GLY A 193 12.77 10.01 -5.12
CA GLY A 193 11.93 8.84 -5.27
C GLY A 193 10.50 9.20 -4.90
N GLN A 194 9.56 8.81 -5.74
CA GLN A 194 8.13 8.91 -5.45
C GLN A 194 7.65 7.54 -5.00
N ASN A 195 6.84 7.51 -3.96
CA ASN A 195 6.09 6.33 -3.57
C ASN A 195 4.81 6.18 -4.40
N PHE A 196 4.43 4.93 -4.67
CA PHE A 196 3.29 4.59 -5.51
C PHE A 196 2.40 3.52 -4.88
N LEU A 197 1.10 3.59 -5.15
CA LEU A 197 0.20 2.45 -5.01
C LEU A 197 0.27 1.59 -6.28
N VAL A 198 0.50 0.30 -6.09
CA VAL A 198 0.58 -0.70 -7.17
C VAL A 198 -0.39 -1.84 -6.91
N LYS A 199 -1.03 -2.37 -7.97
CA LYS A 199 -2.06 -3.41 -7.83
C LYS A 199 -1.46 -4.82 -7.89
N ALA A 200 -1.58 -5.58 -6.79
CA ALA A 200 -1.04 -6.93 -6.65
C ALA A 200 -1.91 -8.00 -7.35
N ASN A 201 -1.28 -9.05 -7.91
CA ASN A 201 -1.98 -10.14 -8.62
C ASN A 201 -2.65 -11.17 -7.73
N SER A 202 -2.36 -11.17 -6.43
CA SER A 202 -3.04 -12.05 -5.49
C SER A 202 -3.14 -11.34 -4.15
N PRO A 203 -4.27 -11.49 -3.43
CA PRO A 203 -4.39 -11.00 -2.07
C PRO A 203 -3.23 -11.55 -1.25
N VAL A 204 -2.44 -10.66 -0.65
CA VAL A 204 -1.23 -11.11 0.03
C VAL A 204 -1.68 -11.80 1.34
N PRO A 205 -1.35 -13.07 1.61
CA PRO A 205 -1.96 -13.81 2.72
C PRO A 205 -1.61 -13.20 4.08
N GLU A 206 -2.59 -12.76 4.87
CA GLU A 206 -2.35 -12.11 6.17
C GLU A 206 -1.31 -12.86 7.04
N PRO A 207 -0.45 -12.16 7.81
CA PRO A 207 0.53 -12.79 8.70
C PRO A 207 -0.09 -13.81 9.67
N ALA A 208 -1.31 -13.56 10.14
CA ALA A 208 -2.06 -14.49 10.99
C ALA A 208 -2.37 -15.81 10.28
N THR A 209 -2.63 -15.77 8.97
CA THR A 209 -2.86 -16.96 8.15
C THR A 209 -1.56 -17.76 7.97
N MET A 210 -0.41 -17.11 7.76
CA MET A 210 0.88 -17.79 7.74
C MET A 210 1.22 -18.43 9.09
N PHE A 211 0.93 -17.74 10.20
CA PHE A 211 1.09 -18.29 11.53
C PHE A 211 0.13 -19.47 11.80
N LEU A 212 -1.12 -19.38 11.36
CA LEU A 212 -2.11 -20.46 11.48
C LEU A 212 -1.74 -21.67 10.63
N PHE A 213 -1.19 -21.48 9.42
CA PHE A 213 -0.64 -22.57 8.63
C PHE A 213 0.56 -23.23 9.31
N GLY A 214 1.51 -22.42 9.81
CA GLY A 214 2.70 -22.92 10.50
C GLY A 214 2.37 -23.68 11.78
N THR A 215 1.52 -23.11 12.63
CA THR A 215 1.09 -23.74 13.89
C THR A 215 0.10 -24.88 13.67
N GLY A 216 -0.77 -24.78 12.66
CA GLY A 216 -1.71 -25.84 12.27
C GLY A 216 -0.99 -27.10 11.78
N MET A 217 0.05 -26.95 10.96
CA MET A 217 0.90 -28.07 10.53
C MET A 217 1.71 -28.67 11.68
N ALA A 218 2.29 -27.83 12.55
CA ALA A 218 3.00 -28.31 13.73
C ALA A 218 2.08 -29.06 14.71
N GLY A 219 0.84 -28.58 14.87
CA GLY A 219 -0.21 -29.23 15.65
C GLY A 219 -0.59 -30.60 15.11
N LEU A 220 -0.78 -30.72 13.78
CA LEU A 220 -1.07 -32.01 13.13
C LEU A 220 0.09 -33.00 13.27
N ALA A 221 1.33 -32.56 13.06
CA ALA A 221 2.52 -33.41 13.23
C ALA A 221 2.67 -33.90 14.68
N GLY A 222 2.33 -33.06 15.67
CA GLY A 222 2.28 -33.43 17.08
C GLY A 222 1.22 -34.49 17.41
N MET A 223 0.03 -34.39 16.81
CA MET A 223 -1.05 -35.37 17.01
C MET A 223 -0.75 -36.73 16.36
N ILE A 224 -0.11 -36.75 15.19
CA ILE A 224 0.28 -38.01 14.51
C ILE A 224 1.31 -38.78 15.34
N ARG A 225 2.26 -38.08 15.97
CA ARG A 225 3.30 -38.70 16.81
C ARG A 225 2.73 -39.34 18.08
N ARG A 226 1.61 -38.81 18.61
CA ARG A 226 0.90 -39.35 19.78
C ARG A 226 0.08 -40.60 19.49
N LYS A 227 -0.23 -40.89 18.22
CA LYS A 227 -0.94 -42.11 17.80
C LYS A 227 -0.01 -43.31 17.52
N ARG A 228 1.31 -43.08 17.45
CA ARG A 228 2.34 -44.12 17.22
C ARG A 228 3.14 -44.48 18.48
N SER A 229 2.84 -43.86 19.62
CA SER A 229 3.30 -44.24 20.96
C SER A 229 2.12 -44.74 21.78
#